data_AF-A0AAV5NJ48-F1
#
_entry.id   AF-A0AAV5NJ48-F1
#
_cell.length_a   1.000
_cell.length_b   1.000
_cell.length_c   1.000
_cell.angle_alpha   90.00
_cell.angle_beta   90.00
_cell.angle_gamma   90.00
#
_symmetry.space_group_name_H-M   'P 1'
#
loop_
_entity.id
_entity.type
_entity.pdbx_description
1 polymer ?
#
loop_
_entity_poly.entity_id
_entity_poly.type
_entity_poly.pdbx_seq_one_letter_code
_entity_poly.pdbx_strand_id
1 'polypeptide(L)'
;MAVADDARLGALRFRPITEKEFLSPSGGYAPFKELRHLMEIADRFFSAEETEDELQSLLPVATCLGGARPKISVRDQDGHPAIAKFPKETDDYCIETWEAIALRLADQAGIPTAPHRLIEVSGQRVLLTQRFDRTRERRIPFLSAMAMLGRQDGESASYPEIAEILFLQGSQGKAEAQALYRRMVFNVLISNVDDHLRNHGFLWSEDTGWHLSPAYDLNPVPSDIKARVLSTHIDLDDGTCSLDLLEAASGYFELSLERARTIIRDVATVTSSWRNVAKAAGARGSEINRMASAFEHTELRRALRL
;
A
#
# COMPACT_ATOMS: atom_id res chain seq x y z
N MET A 1 19.25 -2.52 15.27
CA MET A 1 18.54 -1.85 14.15
C MET A 1 19.27 -2.21 12.88
N ALA A 2 18.83 -3.27 12.19
CA ALA A 2 19.52 -3.78 10.99
C ALA A 2 19.37 -2.85 9.78
N VAL A 3 18.26 -2.11 9.68
CA VAL A 3 17.98 -1.18 8.58
C VAL A 3 18.82 0.09 8.70
N ALA A 4 19.47 0.47 7.60
CA ALA A 4 20.25 1.69 7.48
C ALA A 4 19.39 2.96 7.66
N ASP A 5 19.97 3.98 8.28
CA ASP A 5 19.33 5.23 8.69
C ASP A 5 18.64 5.94 7.52
N ASP A 6 19.28 6.01 6.36
CA ASP A 6 18.75 6.65 5.15
C ASP A 6 17.53 5.92 4.56
N ALA A 7 17.42 4.61 4.80
CA ALA A 7 16.31 3.76 4.36
C ALA A 7 15.19 3.56 5.39
N ARG A 8 15.30 4.06 6.64
CA ARG A 8 14.20 3.97 7.62
C ARG A 8 12.93 4.69 7.16
N LEU A 9 11.75 4.19 7.51
CA LEU A 9 10.48 4.86 7.20
C LEU A 9 10.35 6.19 7.95
N GLY A 10 9.76 7.19 7.28
CA GLY A 10 9.58 8.55 7.80
C GLY A 10 10.89 9.30 8.00
N ALA A 11 10.87 10.23 8.96
CA ALA A 11 11.98 11.15 9.24
C ALA A 11 12.70 10.88 10.57
N LEU A 12 12.34 9.80 11.30
CA LEU A 12 12.99 9.47 12.56
C LEU A 12 14.41 8.94 12.34
N ARG A 13 15.32 9.41 13.20
CA ARG A 13 16.73 9.05 13.20
C ARG A 13 17.16 8.78 14.64
N PHE A 14 18.00 7.77 14.82
CA PHE A 14 18.42 7.33 16.15
C PHE A 14 19.92 7.48 16.29
N ARG A 15 20.34 8.06 17.42
CA ARG A 15 21.75 8.10 17.84
C ARG A 15 21.84 7.93 19.36
N PRO A 16 22.89 7.30 19.89
CA PRO A 16 23.20 7.38 21.31
C PRO A 16 23.39 8.83 21.73
N ILE A 17 22.99 9.17 22.96
CA ILE A 17 23.12 10.55 23.49
C ILE A 17 24.59 10.99 23.50
N THR A 18 25.50 10.04 23.73
CA THR A 18 26.95 10.22 23.81
C THR A 18 27.64 10.35 22.45
N GLU A 19 26.97 10.02 21.35
CA GLU A 19 27.56 9.96 20.01
C GLU A 19 27.01 11.04 19.08
N LYS A 20 27.86 11.51 18.17
CA LYS A 20 27.47 12.46 17.12
C LYS A 20 26.88 11.77 15.90
N GLU A 21 27.26 10.52 15.65
CA GLU A 21 26.82 9.75 14.49
C GLU A 21 25.49 9.04 14.73
N PHE A 22 24.70 8.91 13.66
CA PHE A 22 23.45 8.16 13.70
C PHE A 22 23.72 6.68 13.47
N LEU A 23 22.91 5.82 14.09
CA LEU A 23 23.04 4.37 13.99
C LEU A 23 22.82 3.91 12.54
N SER A 24 23.77 3.16 11.99
CA SER A 24 23.79 2.66 10.60
C SER A 24 23.62 3.77 9.55
N PRO A 25 24.53 4.75 9.45
CA PRO A 25 24.25 6.05 8.82
C PRO A 25 23.99 6.03 7.30
N SER A 26 24.41 4.99 6.57
CA SER A 26 24.29 4.95 5.11
C SER A 26 24.27 3.52 4.56
N GLY A 27 24.01 3.40 3.25
CA GLY A 27 24.03 2.13 2.53
C GLY A 27 22.66 1.46 2.44
N GLY A 28 21.58 2.17 2.80
CA GLY A 28 20.24 1.63 2.80
C GLY A 28 19.57 1.49 1.44
N TYR A 29 20.21 1.96 0.36
CA TYR A 29 19.67 1.84 -0.99
C TYR A 29 20.67 1.17 -1.91
N ALA A 30 20.27 0.03 -2.47
CA ALA A 30 21.04 -0.59 -3.52
C ALA A 30 20.91 0.18 -4.85
N PRO A 31 21.98 0.22 -5.67
CA PRO A 31 21.90 0.71 -7.05
C PRO A 31 20.93 -0.12 -7.90
N PHE A 32 20.17 0.52 -8.79
CA PHE A 32 19.26 -0.18 -9.71
C PHE A 32 19.91 -1.33 -10.50
N LYS A 33 21.19 -1.18 -10.88
CA LYS A 33 21.96 -2.19 -11.62
C LYS A 33 22.15 -3.51 -10.85
N GLU A 34 22.06 -3.49 -9.52
CA GLU A 34 22.23 -4.67 -8.66
C GLU A 34 20.91 -5.39 -8.41
N LEU A 35 19.80 -4.88 -8.93
CA LEU A 35 18.46 -5.42 -8.67
C LEU A 35 18.33 -6.89 -9.04
N ARG A 36 18.95 -7.33 -10.14
CA ARG A 36 18.98 -8.75 -10.54
C ARG A 36 19.65 -9.61 -9.47
N HIS A 37 20.86 -9.21 -9.06
CA HIS A 37 21.64 -9.97 -8.09
C HIS A 37 20.91 -10.04 -6.74
N LEU A 38 20.32 -8.93 -6.31
CA LEU A 38 19.56 -8.86 -5.05
C LEU A 38 18.29 -9.70 -5.08
N MET A 39 17.64 -9.81 -6.23
CA MET A 39 16.50 -10.71 -6.43
C MET A 39 16.93 -12.18 -6.26
N GLU A 40 18.06 -12.58 -6.87
CA GLU A 40 18.59 -13.94 -6.72
C GLU A 40 18.96 -14.28 -5.27
N ILE A 41 19.53 -13.32 -4.52
CA ILE A 41 19.83 -13.52 -3.10
C ILE A 41 18.54 -13.62 -2.29
N ALA A 42 17.56 -12.75 -2.58
CA ALA A 42 16.27 -12.79 -1.92
C ALA A 42 15.55 -14.14 -2.14
N ASP A 43 15.57 -14.67 -3.35
CA ASP A 43 14.99 -15.98 -3.65
C ASP A 43 15.66 -17.13 -2.87
N ARG A 44 16.99 -17.10 -2.72
CA ARG A 44 17.73 -18.04 -1.86
C ARG A 44 17.35 -17.92 -0.39
N PHE A 45 17.21 -16.69 0.11
CA PHE A 45 16.77 -16.43 1.49
C PHE A 45 15.38 -17.02 1.78
N PHE A 46 14.42 -16.87 0.86
CA PHE A 46 13.09 -17.46 1.04
C PHE A 46 13.05 -18.99 0.87
N SER A 47 14.07 -19.55 0.22
CA SER A 47 14.26 -21.00 0.10
C SER A 47 15.07 -21.61 1.25
N ALA A 48 15.54 -20.80 2.22
CA ALA A 48 16.47 -21.21 3.28
C ALA A 48 17.77 -21.82 2.72
N GLU A 49 18.26 -21.27 1.61
CA GLU A 49 19.47 -21.68 0.90
C GLU A 49 20.52 -20.55 0.85
N GLU A 50 20.32 -19.47 1.60
CA GLU A 50 21.25 -18.34 1.65
C GLU A 50 22.54 -18.64 2.42
N THR A 51 23.59 -17.93 2.05
CA THR A 51 24.83 -17.87 2.83
C THR A 51 24.80 -16.72 3.84
N GLU A 52 25.64 -16.78 4.88
CA GLU A 52 25.78 -15.69 5.86
C GLU A 52 26.24 -14.39 5.17
N ASP A 53 27.19 -14.46 4.24
CA ASP A 53 27.70 -13.28 3.51
C ASP A 53 26.59 -12.60 2.69
N GLU A 54 25.72 -13.39 2.08
CA GLU A 54 24.55 -12.92 1.33
C GLU A 54 23.53 -12.24 2.24
N LEU A 55 23.25 -12.83 3.41
CA LEU A 55 22.38 -12.23 4.40
C LEU A 55 22.94 -10.87 4.88
N GLN A 56 24.24 -10.78 5.13
CA GLN A 56 24.92 -9.53 5.49
C GLN A 56 24.82 -8.47 4.39
N SER A 57 24.83 -8.86 3.12
CA SER A 57 24.65 -7.94 1.99
C SER A 57 23.21 -7.43 1.84
N LEU A 58 22.20 -8.25 2.20
CA LEU A 58 20.78 -7.89 2.13
C LEU A 58 20.34 -7.02 3.31
N LEU A 59 20.87 -7.26 4.50
CA LEU A 59 20.46 -6.62 5.75
C LEU A 59 20.35 -5.08 5.69
N PRO A 60 21.32 -4.33 5.10
CA PRO A 60 21.28 -2.87 5.07
C PRO A 60 20.15 -2.31 4.20
N VAL A 61 19.84 -3.01 3.09
CA VAL A 61 18.92 -2.56 2.04
C VAL A 61 17.52 -3.17 2.19
N ALA A 62 17.38 -4.24 2.96
CA ALA A 62 16.09 -4.85 3.24
C ALA A 62 15.23 -3.91 4.09
N THR A 63 14.05 -3.57 3.58
CA THR A 63 13.07 -2.77 4.33
C THR A 63 12.31 -3.59 5.37
N CYS A 64 12.14 -4.88 5.09
CA CYS A 64 11.71 -5.88 6.05
C CYS A 64 12.29 -7.23 5.63
N LEU A 65 12.89 -7.95 6.59
CA LEU A 65 13.26 -9.36 6.43
C LEU A 65 12.20 -10.31 7.03
N GLY A 66 11.16 -9.75 7.67
CA GLY A 66 10.02 -10.47 8.21
C GLY A 66 8.75 -10.20 7.41
N GLY A 67 8.22 -11.21 6.74
CA GLY A 67 7.04 -11.09 5.89
C GLY A 67 7.06 -12.14 4.79
N ALA A 68 5.98 -12.25 4.01
CA ALA A 68 5.85 -13.32 3.01
C ALA A 68 6.68 -13.10 1.73
N ARG A 69 7.13 -11.87 1.44
CA ARG A 69 7.84 -11.48 0.20
C ARG A 69 8.98 -10.50 0.46
N PRO A 70 10.11 -10.57 -0.28
CA PRO A 70 11.23 -9.66 -0.08
C PRO A 70 10.89 -8.25 -0.58
N LYS A 71 11.25 -7.25 0.23
CA LYS A 71 11.13 -5.83 -0.11
C LYS A 71 12.47 -5.13 0.12
N ILE A 72 13.09 -4.63 -0.94
CA ILE A 72 14.43 -4.01 -0.90
C ILE A 72 14.33 -2.52 -1.25
N SER A 73 15.03 -1.68 -0.49
CA SER A 73 15.24 -0.27 -0.81
C SER A 73 16.28 -0.13 -1.92
N VAL A 74 15.90 0.58 -2.98
CA VAL A 74 16.75 0.81 -4.15
C VAL A 74 16.71 2.29 -4.54
N ARG A 75 17.74 2.75 -5.25
CA ARG A 75 17.63 3.97 -6.06
C ARG A 75 17.22 3.57 -7.46
N ASP A 76 16.13 4.12 -7.97
CA ASP A 76 15.68 3.86 -9.33
C ASP A 76 16.65 4.46 -10.38
N GLN A 77 16.34 4.26 -11.66
CA GLN A 77 17.17 4.73 -12.78
C GLN A 77 17.35 6.26 -12.79
N ASP A 78 16.43 7.00 -12.17
CA ASP A 78 16.43 8.46 -12.09
C ASP A 78 17.04 8.95 -10.75
N GLY A 79 17.54 8.02 -9.93
CA GLY A 79 18.17 8.29 -8.63
C GLY A 79 17.18 8.47 -7.46
N HIS A 80 15.87 8.29 -7.69
CA HIS A 80 14.87 8.44 -6.65
C HIS A 80 14.83 7.23 -5.71
N PRO A 81 14.70 7.45 -4.38
CA PRO A 81 14.45 6.38 -3.42
C PRO A 81 13.16 5.61 -3.75
N ALA A 82 13.27 4.29 -3.88
CA ALA A 82 12.18 3.39 -4.19
C ALA A 82 12.27 2.10 -3.37
N ILE A 83 11.16 1.37 -3.33
CA ILE A 83 11.07 0.02 -2.78
C ILE A 83 10.79 -0.92 -3.94
N ALA A 84 11.67 -1.90 -4.13
CA ALA A 84 11.47 -3.02 -5.03
C ALA A 84 10.77 -4.15 -4.27
N LYS A 85 9.59 -4.55 -4.76
CA LYS A 85 8.86 -5.74 -4.30
C LYS A 85 9.06 -6.85 -5.32
N PHE A 86 9.60 -7.97 -4.87
CA PHE A 86 9.88 -9.12 -5.73
C PHE A 86 8.78 -10.17 -5.63
N PRO A 87 8.47 -10.84 -6.76
CA PRO A 87 7.54 -11.94 -6.76
C PRO A 87 8.11 -13.10 -5.96
N LYS A 88 7.22 -13.99 -5.51
CA LYS A 88 7.59 -15.26 -4.91
C LYS A 88 7.16 -16.38 -5.84
N GLU A 89 8.06 -17.33 -6.12
CA GLU A 89 7.79 -18.43 -7.04
C GLU A 89 6.62 -19.33 -6.60
N THR A 90 6.36 -19.41 -5.31
CA THR A 90 5.26 -20.23 -4.76
C THR A 90 3.88 -19.56 -4.86
N ASP A 91 3.79 -18.33 -5.37
CA ASP A 91 2.51 -17.65 -5.52
C ASP A 91 1.76 -18.19 -6.74
N ASP A 92 0.43 -18.39 -6.60
CA ASP A 92 -0.44 -18.83 -7.69
C ASP A 92 -0.48 -17.86 -8.89
N TYR A 93 -0.13 -16.59 -8.64
CA TYR A 93 -0.11 -15.50 -9.61
C TYR A 93 0.85 -14.40 -9.15
N CYS A 94 1.31 -13.55 -10.07
CA CYS A 94 2.24 -12.47 -9.72
C CYS A 94 1.53 -11.33 -8.99
N ILE A 95 1.76 -11.22 -7.67
CA ILE A 95 1.12 -10.22 -6.81
C ILE A 95 1.59 -8.80 -7.14
N GLU A 96 2.83 -8.62 -7.55
CA GLU A 96 3.42 -7.34 -7.96
C GLU A 96 2.69 -6.76 -9.18
N THR A 97 2.29 -7.64 -10.10
CA THR A 97 1.48 -7.25 -11.27
C THR A 97 0.09 -6.80 -10.83
N TRP A 98 -0.54 -7.52 -9.90
CA TRP A 98 -1.88 -7.19 -9.40
C TRP A 98 -1.92 -5.96 -8.50
N GLU A 99 -0.87 -5.71 -7.71
CA GLU A 99 -0.70 -4.47 -6.98
C GLU A 99 -0.54 -3.29 -7.96
N ALA A 100 0.27 -3.43 -9.01
CA ALA A 100 0.42 -2.40 -10.04
C ALA A 100 -0.92 -2.11 -10.76
N ILE A 101 -1.72 -3.14 -11.04
CA ILE A 101 -3.07 -2.98 -11.61
C ILE A 101 -4.00 -2.25 -10.65
N ALA A 102 -3.98 -2.61 -9.37
CA ALA A 102 -4.80 -1.98 -8.34
C ALA A 102 -4.43 -0.50 -8.14
N LEU A 103 -3.14 -0.17 -8.09
CA LEU A 103 -2.66 1.20 -7.98
C LEU A 103 -3.07 2.04 -9.21
N ARG A 104 -3.00 1.48 -10.42
CA ARG A 104 -3.49 2.16 -11.64
C ARG A 104 -5.00 2.41 -11.59
N LEU A 105 -5.78 1.43 -11.13
CA LEU A 105 -7.23 1.60 -10.97
C LEU A 105 -7.56 2.65 -9.89
N ALA A 106 -6.81 2.67 -8.78
CA ALA A 106 -6.98 3.66 -7.72
C ALA A 106 -6.68 5.08 -8.24
N ASP A 107 -5.59 5.26 -8.99
CA ASP A 107 -5.24 6.54 -9.61
C ASP A 107 -6.33 7.02 -10.57
N GLN A 108 -6.81 6.15 -11.45
CA GLN A 108 -7.94 6.44 -12.35
C GLN A 108 -9.24 6.74 -11.59
N ALA A 109 -9.43 6.15 -10.41
CA ALA A 109 -10.56 6.42 -9.53
C ALA A 109 -10.38 7.71 -8.70
N GLY A 110 -9.34 8.51 -8.96
CA GLY A 110 -9.09 9.78 -8.27
C GLY A 110 -8.52 9.61 -6.86
N ILE A 111 -7.88 8.46 -6.58
CA ILE A 111 -7.16 8.22 -5.32
C ILE A 111 -5.67 8.44 -5.59
N PRO A 112 -5.03 9.44 -4.97
CA PRO A 112 -3.59 9.63 -5.12
C PRO A 112 -2.83 8.36 -4.73
N THR A 113 -1.97 7.86 -5.60
CA THR A 113 -1.17 6.66 -5.36
C THR A 113 0.33 6.96 -5.33
N ALA A 114 1.09 6.11 -4.65
CA ALA A 114 2.54 6.17 -4.73
C ALA A 114 2.98 5.97 -6.19
N PRO A 115 3.89 6.81 -6.73
CA PRO A 115 4.40 6.61 -8.08
C PRO A 115 5.05 5.23 -8.17
N HIS A 116 4.66 4.46 -9.18
CA HIS A 116 5.06 3.06 -9.27
C HIS A 116 5.29 2.64 -10.73
N ARG A 117 6.10 1.59 -10.90
CA ARG A 117 6.42 1.02 -12.21
C ARG A 117 6.62 -0.48 -12.06
N LEU A 118 5.93 -1.23 -12.91
CA LEU A 118 6.19 -2.65 -13.09
C LEU A 118 7.33 -2.80 -14.10
N ILE A 119 8.41 -3.46 -13.70
CA ILE A 119 9.57 -3.74 -14.55
C ILE A 119 9.77 -5.24 -14.68
N GLU A 120 10.57 -5.64 -15.66
CA GLU A 120 10.97 -7.03 -15.86
C GLU A 120 12.45 -7.20 -15.51
N VAL A 121 12.73 -8.16 -14.63
CA VAL A 121 14.09 -8.52 -14.21
C VAL A 121 14.21 -10.03 -14.36
N SER A 122 15.10 -10.49 -15.24
CA SER A 122 15.31 -11.92 -15.51
C SER A 122 14.01 -12.70 -15.81
N GLY A 123 13.08 -12.08 -16.54
CA GLY A 123 11.79 -12.69 -16.89
C GLY A 123 10.72 -12.65 -15.79
N GLN A 124 11.05 -12.14 -14.60
CA GLN A 124 10.12 -11.94 -13.49
C GLN A 124 9.64 -10.49 -13.40
N ARG A 125 8.42 -10.29 -12.92
CA ARG A 125 7.79 -8.96 -12.78
C ARG A 125 8.09 -8.40 -11.38
N VAL A 126 8.79 -7.28 -11.32
CA VAL A 126 9.15 -6.57 -10.07
C VAL A 126 8.40 -5.25 -10.01
N LEU A 127 7.75 -4.97 -8.88
CA LEU A 127 7.10 -3.67 -8.67
C LEU A 127 8.06 -2.72 -7.97
N LEU A 128 8.43 -1.64 -8.65
CA LEU A 128 9.09 -0.50 -8.04
C LEU A 128 8.06 0.52 -7.59
N THR A 129 8.07 0.86 -6.30
CA THR A 129 7.25 1.93 -5.74
C THR A 129 8.15 3.03 -5.19
N GLN A 130 8.05 4.25 -5.72
CA GLN A 130 8.81 5.39 -5.22
C GLN A 130 8.35 5.76 -3.82
N ARG A 131 9.31 6.15 -2.98
CA ARG A 131 9.04 6.56 -1.61
C ARG A 131 8.47 7.97 -1.56
N PHE A 132 7.21 8.09 -1.14
CA PHE A 132 6.54 9.38 -0.95
C PHE A 132 6.92 10.08 0.37
N ASP A 133 7.59 9.39 1.30
CA ASP A 133 8.15 9.96 2.53
C ASP A 133 9.57 10.55 2.32
N ARG A 134 9.92 10.77 1.04
CA ARG A 134 11.21 11.28 0.60
C ARG A 134 11.00 12.34 -0.48
N THR A 135 11.86 13.35 -0.44
CA THR A 135 12.14 14.24 -1.57
C THR A 135 13.63 14.14 -1.89
N ARG A 136 14.11 14.82 -2.94
CA ARG A 136 15.55 14.87 -3.24
C ARG A 136 16.38 15.47 -2.11
N GLU A 137 15.79 16.35 -1.30
CA GLU A 137 16.52 17.19 -0.33
C GLU A 137 16.22 16.82 1.13
N ARG A 138 15.02 16.30 1.42
CA ARG A 138 14.57 16.03 2.80
C ARG A 138 13.77 14.74 2.95
N ARG A 139 13.79 14.22 4.19
CA ARG A 139 12.85 13.18 4.66
C ARG A 139 11.57 13.86 5.12
N ILE A 140 10.42 13.25 4.82
CA ILE A 140 9.12 13.73 5.28
C ILE A 140 8.71 12.85 6.46
N PRO A 141 8.30 13.41 7.62
CA PRO A 141 7.80 12.58 8.72
C PRO A 141 6.57 11.81 8.29
N PHE A 142 6.54 10.53 8.66
CA PHE A 142 5.49 9.60 8.28
C PHE A 142 5.08 8.79 9.50
N LEU A 143 3.78 8.58 9.67
CA LEU A 143 3.22 7.64 10.65
C LEU A 143 2.12 6.81 10.00
N SER A 144 2.02 5.53 10.37
CA SER A 144 0.87 4.71 10.00
C SER A 144 -0.35 5.03 10.85
N ALA A 145 -1.55 4.70 10.40
CA ALA A 145 -2.76 4.79 11.21
C ALA A 145 -2.64 3.99 12.51
N MET A 146 -1.96 2.85 12.45
CA MET A 146 -1.65 2.05 13.64
C MET A 146 -0.90 2.87 14.69
N ALA A 147 0.16 3.59 14.29
CA ALA A 147 0.95 4.42 15.19
C ALA A 147 0.17 5.64 15.68
N MET A 148 -0.62 6.28 14.81
CA MET A 148 -1.44 7.44 15.16
C MET A 148 -2.53 7.12 16.17
N LEU A 149 -3.14 5.94 16.06
CA LEU A 149 -4.17 5.44 16.98
C LEU A 149 -3.58 4.78 18.24
N GLY A 150 -2.25 4.62 18.32
CA GLY A 150 -1.59 3.92 19.42
C GLY A 150 -1.94 2.43 19.52
N ARG A 151 -2.28 1.79 18.37
CA ARG A 151 -2.65 0.37 18.30
C ARG A 151 -1.44 -0.53 18.16
N GLN A 152 -1.59 -1.80 18.54
CA GLN A 152 -0.60 -2.86 18.37
C GLN A 152 -1.03 -3.89 17.32
N ASP A 153 -0.11 -4.75 16.89
CA ASP A 153 -0.44 -5.82 15.94
C ASP A 153 -1.49 -6.77 16.53
N GLY A 154 -2.52 -7.06 15.74
CA GLY A 154 -3.66 -7.88 16.16
C GLY A 154 -4.82 -7.09 16.77
N GLU A 155 -4.64 -5.80 17.07
CA GLU A 155 -5.75 -4.93 17.47
C GLU A 155 -6.48 -4.40 16.23
N SER A 156 -7.81 -4.42 16.28
CA SER A 156 -8.67 -3.84 15.26
C SER A 156 -8.87 -2.35 15.50
N ALA A 157 -9.08 -1.61 14.41
CA ALA A 157 -9.65 -0.27 14.43
C ALA A 157 -10.45 -0.04 13.15
N SER A 158 -11.02 1.14 13.02
CA SER A 158 -12.03 1.47 12.03
C SER A 158 -11.66 2.68 11.18
N TYR A 159 -12.21 2.77 9.97
CA TYR A 159 -12.07 3.95 9.13
C TYR A 159 -12.63 5.23 9.80
N PRO A 160 -13.76 5.20 10.55
CA PRO A 160 -14.19 6.33 11.37
C PRO A 160 -13.14 6.82 12.38
N GLU A 161 -12.41 5.94 13.07
CA GLU A 161 -11.32 6.35 13.98
C GLU A 161 -10.17 7.01 13.20
N ILE A 162 -9.84 6.53 12.00
CA ILE A 162 -8.85 7.17 11.12
C ILE A 162 -9.35 8.55 10.66
N ALA A 163 -10.65 8.69 10.36
CA ALA A 163 -11.25 9.97 10.00
C ALA A 163 -11.20 10.96 11.18
N GLU A 164 -11.40 10.50 12.42
CA GLU A 164 -11.26 11.34 13.61
C GLU A 164 -9.86 11.95 13.73
N ILE A 165 -8.79 11.19 13.43
CA ILE A 165 -7.43 11.73 13.36
C ILE A 165 -7.34 12.87 12.35
N LEU A 166 -7.94 12.70 11.16
CA LEU A 166 -7.93 13.72 10.11
C LEU A 166 -8.70 14.98 10.55
N PHE A 167 -9.82 14.84 11.25
CA PHE A 167 -10.55 16.00 11.76
C PHE A 167 -9.80 16.75 12.86
N LEU A 168 -9.12 16.03 13.77
CA LEU A 168 -8.47 16.64 14.94
C LEU A 168 -7.06 17.16 14.65
N GLN A 169 -6.33 16.51 13.75
CA GLN A 169 -4.90 16.74 13.53
C GLN A 169 -4.56 17.02 12.05
N GLY A 170 -5.52 16.86 11.15
CA GLY A 170 -5.33 17.03 9.72
C GLY A 170 -5.45 18.48 9.26
N SER A 171 -4.72 18.81 8.21
CA SER A 171 -4.72 20.16 7.62
C SER A 171 -6.04 20.57 6.98
N GLN A 172 -6.75 19.59 6.44
CA GLN A 172 -7.97 19.72 5.65
C GLN A 172 -8.94 18.60 6.03
N GLY A 173 -9.18 18.42 7.33
CA GLY A 173 -9.79 17.23 7.90
C GLY A 173 -11.02 16.70 7.15
N LYS A 174 -11.95 17.58 6.77
CA LYS A 174 -13.12 17.21 5.95
C LYS A 174 -12.74 16.65 4.57
N ALA A 175 -11.90 17.36 3.81
CA ALA A 175 -11.54 16.93 2.47
C ALA A 175 -10.75 15.61 2.50
N GLU A 176 -9.86 15.46 3.50
CA GLU A 176 -9.06 14.25 3.66
C GLU A 176 -9.88 13.06 4.16
N ALA A 177 -10.85 13.27 5.07
CA ALA A 177 -11.79 12.25 5.48
C ALA A 177 -12.63 11.76 4.28
N GLN A 178 -13.05 12.66 3.39
CA GLN A 178 -13.74 12.29 2.15
C GLN A 178 -12.82 11.54 1.17
N ALA A 179 -11.54 11.89 1.11
CA ALA A 179 -10.55 11.14 0.34
C ALA A 179 -10.31 9.73 0.92
N LEU A 180 -10.29 9.61 2.25
CA LEU A 180 -10.24 8.34 2.96
C LEU A 180 -11.48 7.48 2.67
N TYR A 181 -12.68 8.08 2.68
CA TYR A 181 -13.91 7.39 2.28
C TYR A 181 -13.82 6.83 0.86
N ARG A 182 -13.32 7.63 -0.10
CA ARG A 182 -13.10 7.16 -1.48
C ARG A 182 -12.13 5.96 -1.54
N ARG A 183 -11.07 5.97 -0.71
CA ARG A 183 -10.14 4.83 -0.59
C ARG A 183 -10.79 3.59 0.03
N MET A 184 -11.62 3.76 1.06
CA MET A 184 -12.39 2.68 1.68
C MET A 184 -13.34 2.03 0.67
N VAL A 185 -14.10 2.83 -0.08
CA VAL A 185 -14.96 2.36 -1.17
C VAL A 185 -14.16 1.56 -2.20
N PHE A 186 -12.98 2.04 -2.59
CA PHE A 186 -12.12 1.33 -3.52
C PHE A 186 -11.69 -0.03 -2.98
N ASN A 187 -11.22 -0.09 -1.72
CA ASN A 187 -10.83 -1.35 -1.07
C ASN A 187 -11.98 -2.37 -1.04
N VAL A 188 -13.21 -1.93 -0.74
CA VAL A 188 -14.41 -2.77 -0.81
C VAL A 188 -14.64 -3.30 -2.24
N LEU A 189 -14.57 -2.43 -3.25
CA LEU A 189 -14.92 -2.78 -4.63
C LEU A 189 -13.87 -3.61 -5.36
N ILE A 190 -12.63 -3.67 -4.87
CA ILE A 190 -11.58 -4.55 -5.41
C ILE A 190 -11.28 -5.74 -4.50
N SER A 191 -12.03 -5.89 -3.40
CA SER A 191 -11.80 -6.92 -2.37
C SER A 191 -10.37 -6.88 -1.81
N ASN A 192 -9.85 -5.68 -1.51
CA ASN A 192 -8.57 -5.50 -0.82
C ASN A 192 -8.74 -5.74 0.69
N VAL A 193 -8.93 -7.00 1.06
CA VAL A 193 -9.27 -7.43 2.43
C VAL A 193 -8.10 -7.38 3.42
N ASP A 194 -6.88 -7.15 2.92
CA ASP A 194 -5.65 -7.06 3.71
C ASP A 194 -5.27 -5.61 4.07
N ASP A 195 -6.25 -4.70 4.12
CA ASP A 195 -6.11 -3.27 4.33
C ASP A 195 -5.89 -2.88 5.81
N HIS A 196 -4.89 -3.49 6.43
CA HIS A 196 -4.55 -3.24 7.83
C HIS A 196 -4.12 -1.78 8.09
N LEU A 197 -4.14 -1.36 9.36
CA LEU A 197 -3.75 -0.01 9.80
C LEU A 197 -2.32 0.42 9.42
N ARG A 198 -1.45 -0.51 9.02
CA ARG A 198 -0.10 -0.23 8.49
C ARG A 198 -0.12 0.23 7.03
N ASN A 199 -1.20 -0.04 6.28
CA ASN A 199 -1.38 0.33 4.88
C ASN A 199 -2.06 1.70 4.72
N HIS A 200 -2.48 2.30 5.84
CA HIS A 200 -2.96 3.68 5.91
C HIS A 200 -1.87 4.53 6.56
N GLY A 201 -1.45 5.59 5.90
CA GLY A 201 -0.35 6.43 6.35
C GLY A 201 -0.68 7.90 6.34
N PHE A 202 0.12 8.66 7.07
CA PHE A 202 0.03 10.10 7.20
C PHE A 202 1.40 10.73 6.99
N LEU A 203 1.45 11.86 6.30
CA LEU A 203 2.66 12.66 6.08
C LEU A 203 2.53 13.99 6.81
N TRP A 204 3.59 14.40 7.49
CA TRP A 204 3.64 15.71 8.16
C TRP A 204 4.11 16.79 7.21
N SER A 205 3.42 17.91 7.23
CA SER A 205 3.82 19.17 6.61
C SER A 205 3.91 20.26 7.68
N GLU A 206 5.04 20.97 7.73
CA GLU A 206 5.28 22.01 8.75
C GLU A 206 4.23 23.12 8.73
N ASP A 207 3.72 23.47 7.55
CA ASP A 207 2.79 24.58 7.37
C ASP A 207 1.33 24.22 7.66
N THR A 208 0.99 22.94 7.58
CA THR A 208 -0.42 22.50 7.45
C THR A 208 -0.78 21.35 8.37
N GLY A 209 0.18 20.63 8.93
CA GLY A 209 -0.06 19.50 9.84
C GLY A 209 0.00 18.15 9.14
N TRP A 210 -0.75 17.18 9.63
CA TRP A 210 -0.80 15.84 9.04
C TRP A 210 -1.70 15.81 7.80
N HIS A 211 -1.32 15.01 6.82
CA HIS A 211 -2.07 14.74 5.61
C HIS A 211 -2.17 13.25 5.35
N LEU A 212 -3.27 12.78 4.79
CA LEU A 212 -3.40 11.40 4.34
C LEU A 212 -2.36 11.11 3.25
N SER A 213 -1.53 10.08 3.44
CA SER A 213 -0.51 9.71 2.45
C SER A 213 -1.16 9.21 1.16
N PRO A 214 -0.44 9.20 0.02
CA PRO A 214 -0.85 8.43 -1.14
C PRO A 214 -1.16 6.96 -0.77
N ALA A 215 -2.01 6.29 -1.55
CA ALA A 215 -2.28 4.87 -1.38
C ALA A 215 -1.10 4.02 -1.88
N TYR A 216 -0.84 2.93 -1.17
CA TYR A 216 0.20 1.93 -1.44
C TYR A 216 -0.25 0.57 -0.91
N ASP A 217 0.38 -0.52 -1.36
CA ASP A 217 0.08 -1.89 -0.91
C ASP A 217 -1.39 -2.31 -1.09
N LEU A 218 -1.96 -1.99 -2.27
CA LEU A 218 -3.33 -2.36 -2.63
C LEU A 218 -3.33 -3.73 -3.33
N ASN A 219 -3.97 -4.73 -2.74
CA ASN A 219 -3.94 -6.09 -3.27
C ASN A 219 -5.36 -6.68 -3.36
N PRO A 220 -5.94 -6.80 -4.57
CA PRO A 220 -7.21 -7.48 -4.73
C PRO A 220 -7.07 -8.97 -4.34
N VAL A 221 -8.06 -9.51 -3.63
CA VAL A 221 -8.06 -10.91 -3.19
C VAL A 221 -9.32 -11.63 -3.68
N PRO A 222 -9.18 -12.74 -4.42
CA PRO A 222 -10.30 -13.59 -4.80
C PRO A 222 -11.07 -14.13 -3.59
N SER A 223 -12.40 -14.21 -3.71
CA SER A 223 -13.29 -14.57 -2.60
C SER A 223 -13.13 -16.01 -2.09
N ASP A 224 -12.52 -16.89 -2.87
CA ASP A 224 -12.18 -18.26 -2.48
C ASP A 224 -10.90 -18.35 -1.64
N ILE A 225 -10.05 -17.32 -1.64
CA ILE A 225 -8.84 -17.23 -0.80
C ILE A 225 -9.20 -16.65 0.58
N LYS A 226 -9.91 -15.52 0.59
CA LYS A 226 -10.38 -14.85 1.81
C LYS A 226 -11.81 -14.34 1.61
N ALA A 227 -12.61 -14.40 2.67
CA ALA A 227 -13.91 -13.74 2.69
C ALA A 227 -13.74 -12.23 2.47
N ARG A 228 -14.74 -11.59 1.83
CA ARG A 228 -14.74 -10.14 1.56
C ARG A 228 -15.06 -9.34 2.83
N VAL A 229 -14.13 -9.34 3.77
CA VAL A 229 -14.16 -8.59 5.04
C VAL A 229 -12.84 -7.84 5.13
N LEU A 230 -12.90 -6.51 5.22
CA LEU A 230 -11.74 -5.65 5.40
C LEU A 230 -11.10 -5.86 6.77
N SER A 231 -9.79 -5.68 6.85
CA SER A 231 -9.04 -5.77 8.10
C SER A 231 -9.22 -4.50 8.95
N THR A 232 -9.48 -3.37 8.31
CA THR A 232 -9.94 -2.13 8.97
C THR A 232 -11.46 -2.03 8.84
N HIS A 233 -12.18 -1.90 9.95
CA HIS A 233 -13.66 -1.88 9.92
C HIS A 233 -14.21 -0.66 9.19
N ILE A 234 -15.29 -0.86 8.42
CA ILE A 234 -15.95 0.17 7.60
C ILE A 234 -16.76 1.12 8.46
N ASP A 235 -17.53 0.57 9.40
CA ASP A 235 -18.03 1.31 10.55
C ASP A 235 -17.15 0.98 11.79
N LEU A 236 -17.64 1.21 13.00
CA LEU A 236 -16.86 0.97 14.21
C LEU A 236 -16.53 -0.52 14.45
N ASP A 237 -17.36 -1.44 13.96
CA ASP A 237 -17.36 -2.84 14.39
C ASP A 237 -17.40 -3.86 13.24
N ASP A 238 -17.76 -3.46 12.02
CA ASP A 238 -17.98 -4.35 10.88
C ASP A 238 -17.08 -3.99 9.68
N GLY A 239 -16.27 -4.96 9.23
CA GLY A 239 -15.44 -4.87 8.02
C GLY A 239 -16.08 -5.47 6.76
N THR A 240 -17.32 -5.97 6.83
CA THR A 240 -17.96 -6.69 5.72
C THR A 240 -18.08 -5.80 4.50
N CYS A 241 -17.50 -6.22 3.38
CA CYS A 241 -17.52 -5.48 2.12
C CYS A 241 -18.95 -5.39 1.55
N SER A 242 -19.69 -4.36 2.00
CA SER A 242 -21.11 -4.14 1.74
C SER A 242 -21.38 -2.70 1.34
N LEU A 243 -22.18 -2.52 0.30
CA LEU A 243 -22.63 -1.19 -0.14
C LEU A 243 -23.51 -0.51 0.91
N ASP A 244 -24.38 -1.27 1.59
CA ASP A 244 -25.27 -0.72 2.62
C ASP A 244 -24.45 -0.19 3.80
N LEU A 245 -23.37 -0.88 4.15
CA LEU A 245 -22.45 -0.46 5.21
C LEU A 245 -21.67 0.79 4.79
N LEU A 246 -21.19 0.87 3.54
CA LEU A 246 -20.56 2.08 3.00
C LEU A 246 -21.50 3.29 3.02
N GLU A 247 -22.78 3.10 2.67
CA GLU A 247 -23.79 4.17 2.71
C GLU A 247 -24.07 4.61 4.15
N ALA A 248 -24.24 3.66 5.07
CA ALA A 248 -24.47 3.94 6.50
C ALA A 248 -23.29 4.66 7.15
N ALA A 249 -22.05 4.28 6.82
CA ALA A 249 -20.84 4.86 7.38
C ALA A 249 -20.52 6.27 6.82
N SER A 250 -21.18 6.71 5.75
CA SER A 250 -20.86 7.98 5.07
C SER A 250 -20.90 9.21 5.99
N GLY A 251 -21.77 9.21 6.99
CA GLY A 251 -21.88 10.29 7.98
C GLY A 251 -20.60 10.54 8.77
N TYR A 252 -19.82 9.50 9.06
CA TYR A 252 -18.53 9.62 9.78
C TYR A 252 -17.49 10.43 8.99
N PHE A 253 -17.67 10.60 7.68
CA PHE A 253 -16.76 11.31 6.79
C PHE A 253 -17.33 12.66 6.33
N GLU A 254 -18.35 13.17 7.04
CA GLU A 254 -19.10 14.38 6.69
C GLU A 254 -19.65 14.38 5.25
N LEU A 255 -20.14 13.22 4.79
CA LEU A 255 -20.78 13.07 3.49
C LEU A 255 -22.31 12.98 3.65
N SER A 256 -23.03 13.66 2.76
CA SER A 256 -24.43 13.32 2.52
C SER A 256 -24.51 11.98 1.78
N LEU A 257 -25.62 11.26 1.93
CA LEU A 257 -25.84 10.01 1.22
C LEU A 257 -25.75 10.18 -0.31
N GLU A 258 -26.27 11.28 -0.85
CA GLU A 258 -26.17 11.59 -2.28
C GLU A 258 -24.71 11.71 -2.75
N ARG A 259 -23.87 12.41 -1.96
CA ARG A 259 -22.45 12.56 -2.28
C ARG A 259 -21.69 11.25 -2.13
N ALA A 260 -22.00 10.47 -1.10
CA ALA A 260 -21.43 9.14 -0.89
C ALA A 260 -21.73 8.21 -2.08
N ARG A 261 -23.00 8.14 -2.52
CA ARG A 261 -23.42 7.38 -3.70
C ARG A 261 -22.71 7.83 -4.97
N THR A 262 -22.49 9.13 -5.13
CA THR A 262 -21.70 9.66 -6.26
C THR A 262 -20.27 9.12 -6.24
N ILE A 263 -19.59 9.19 -5.09
CA ILE A 263 -18.23 8.64 -4.94
C ILE A 263 -18.23 7.13 -5.23
N ILE A 264 -19.21 6.40 -4.71
CA ILE A 264 -19.32 4.96 -4.94
C ILE A 264 -19.47 4.64 -6.43
N ARG A 265 -20.36 5.34 -7.13
CA ARG A 265 -20.57 5.17 -8.57
C ARG A 265 -19.31 5.50 -9.38
N ASP A 266 -18.62 6.59 -9.04
CA ASP A 266 -17.37 6.99 -9.70
C ASP A 266 -16.32 5.87 -9.60
N VAL A 267 -16.10 5.38 -8.38
CA VAL A 267 -15.12 4.31 -8.12
C VAL A 267 -15.54 3.01 -8.81
N ALA A 268 -16.82 2.64 -8.73
CA ALA A 268 -17.37 1.46 -9.39
C ALA A 268 -17.22 1.51 -10.92
N THR A 269 -17.40 2.68 -11.52
CA THR A 269 -17.22 2.87 -12.96
C THR A 269 -15.79 2.55 -13.36
N VAL A 270 -14.80 3.05 -12.61
CA VAL A 270 -13.38 2.77 -12.88
C VAL A 270 -13.04 1.31 -12.61
N THR A 271 -13.43 0.75 -11.46
CA THR A 271 -13.11 -0.65 -11.12
C THR A 271 -13.78 -1.64 -12.06
N SER A 272 -14.91 -1.31 -12.69
CA SER A 272 -15.53 -2.14 -13.74
C SER A 272 -14.63 -2.36 -14.96
N SER A 273 -13.64 -1.47 -15.19
CA SER A 273 -12.67 -1.57 -16.29
C SER A 273 -11.47 -2.47 -15.99
N TRP A 274 -11.42 -3.11 -14.81
CA TRP A 274 -10.25 -3.86 -14.31
C TRP A 274 -9.66 -4.86 -15.30
N ARG A 275 -10.49 -5.57 -16.08
CA ARG A 275 -9.99 -6.53 -17.09
C ARG A 275 -9.17 -5.84 -18.17
N ASN A 276 -9.56 -4.65 -18.60
CA ASN A 276 -8.84 -3.88 -19.62
C ASN A 276 -7.51 -3.36 -19.05
N VAL A 277 -7.53 -2.86 -17.81
CA VAL A 277 -6.31 -2.42 -17.12
C VAL A 277 -5.35 -3.59 -16.90
N ALA A 278 -5.85 -4.76 -16.51
CA ALA A 278 -5.05 -5.97 -16.32
C ALA A 278 -4.41 -6.45 -17.64
N LYS A 279 -5.17 -6.47 -18.74
CA LYS A 279 -4.62 -6.78 -20.07
C LYS A 279 -3.54 -5.79 -20.50
N ALA A 280 -3.78 -4.49 -20.30
CA ALA A 280 -2.82 -3.44 -20.62
C ALA A 280 -1.55 -3.51 -19.74
N ALA A 281 -1.66 -4.03 -18.52
CA ALA A 281 -0.52 -4.30 -17.64
C ALA A 281 0.24 -5.59 -17.99
N GLY A 282 -0.27 -6.41 -18.94
CA GLY A 282 0.36 -7.65 -19.36
C GLY A 282 0.05 -8.85 -18.47
N ALA A 283 -1.03 -8.82 -17.67
CA ALA A 283 -1.48 -9.97 -16.90
C ALA A 283 -1.94 -11.11 -17.82
N ARG A 284 -1.69 -12.36 -17.43
CA ARG A 284 -2.06 -13.53 -18.25
C ARG A 284 -3.56 -13.75 -18.22
N GLY A 285 -4.13 -14.30 -19.29
CA GLY A 285 -5.57 -14.58 -19.35
C GLY A 285 -6.07 -15.50 -18.23
N SER A 286 -5.25 -16.47 -17.81
CA SER A 286 -5.52 -17.33 -16.66
C SER A 286 -5.58 -16.55 -15.34
N GLU A 287 -4.63 -15.64 -15.10
CA GLU A 287 -4.60 -14.78 -13.91
C GLU A 287 -5.80 -13.82 -13.89
N ILE A 288 -6.14 -13.23 -15.04
CA ILE A 288 -7.32 -12.37 -15.16
C ILE A 288 -8.58 -13.15 -14.77
N ASN A 289 -8.73 -14.41 -15.22
CA ASN A 289 -9.87 -15.22 -14.81
C ASN A 289 -9.81 -15.62 -13.33
N ARG A 290 -8.62 -15.92 -12.80
CA ARG A 290 -8.39 -16.23 -11.37
C ARG A 290 -8.85 -15.10 -10.46
N MET A 291 -8.66 -13.85 -10.91
CA MET A 291 -9.00 -12.64 -10.15
C MET A 291 -10.44 -12.16 -10.31
N ALA A 292 -11.25 -12.82 -11.14
CA ALA A 292 -12.60 -12.37 -11.45
C ALA A 292 -13.45 -12.16 -10.19
N SER A 293 -13.40 -13.06 -9.20
CA SER A 293 -14.21 -12.95 -7.98
C SER A 293 -13.82 -11.78 -7.07
N ALA A 294 -12.61 -11.23 -7.19
CA ALA A 294 -12.18 -10.05 -6.44
C ALA A 294 -12.89 -8.77 -6.91
N PHE A 295 -13.32 -8.71 -8.18
CA PHE A 295 -13.94 -7.53 -8.79
C PHE A 295 -15.41 -7.77 -9.20
N GLU A 296 -15.76 -8.97 -9.68
CA GLU A 296 -17.07 -9.29 -10.28
C GLU A 296 -18.07 -9.86 -9.28
N HIS A 297 -18.40 -9.07 -8.27
CA HIS A 297 -19.35 -9.44 -7.21
C HIS A 297 -20.63 -8.59 -7.25
N THR A 298 -21.59 -8.96 -6.39
CA THR A 298 -22.90 -8.28 -6.32
C THR A 298 -22.76 -6.81 -5.94
N GLU A 299 -21.87 -6.45 -5.01
CA GLU A 299 -21.69 -5.05 -4.60
C GLU A 299 -21.24 -4.13 -5.74
N LEU A 300 -20.35 -4.58 -6.64
CA LEU A 300 -19.96 -3.78 -7.81
C LEU A 300 -21.16 -3.54 -8.73
N ARG A 301 -21.96 -4.58 -8.99
CA ARG A 301 -23.19 -4.46 -9.81
C ARG A 301 -24.22 -3.52 -9.18
N ARG A 302 -24.34 -3.51 -7.86
CA ARG A 302 -25.23 -2.58 -7.13
C ARG A 302 -24.70 -1.15 -7.22
N ALA A 303 -23.40 -0.95 -6.97
CA ALA A 303 -22.74 0.35 -7.02
C ALA A 303 -22.86 1.04 -8.39
N LEU A 304 -22.77 0.28 -9.49
CA LEU A 304 -22.96 0.77 -10.86
C LEU A 304 -24.42 1.22 -11.16
N ARG A 305 -25.39 0.87 -10.32
CA ARG A 305 -26.82 1.21 -10.48
C ARG A 305 -27.31 2.30 -9.54
N LEU A 306 -26.47 2.75 -8.60
CA LEU A 306 -26.77 3.93 -7.78
C LEU A 306 -26.98 5.13 -8.68
#